data_AF-A0A416TQA8-F1
#
_entry.id   AF-A0A416TQA8-F1
#
_cell.length_a   1.000
_cell.length_b   1.000
_cell.length_c   1.000
_cell.angle_alpha   90.00
_cell.angle_beta   90.00
_cell.angle_gamma   90.00
#
_symmetry.space_group_name_H-M   'P 1'
#
loop_
_entity.id
_entity.type
_entity.pdbx_description
1 polymer ?
#
loop_
_entity_poly.entity_id
_entity_poly.type
_entity_poly.pdbx_seq_one_letter_code
_entity_poly.pdbx_strand_id
1 'polypeptide(L)'
;MMDRIDLFHLPFYKKEAFTGSDRGIRFWIGKVTVGEEEETRDYLRVTVWPEPYAWKHTPDEQKISKDFAFSEEGLDEIYEWLLGDGRKLIMES
;
A
#
# COMPACT_ATOMS: atom_id res chain seq x y z
N MET A 1 -4.82 5.22 22.66
CA MET A 1 -5.18 4.30 21.57
C MET A 1 -4.50 4.88 20.35
N MET A 2 -3.56 4.19 19.70
CA MET A 2 -2.89 4.79 18.53
C MET A 2 -3.95 5.04 17.48
N ASP A 3 -4.18 6.33 17.22
CA ASP A 3 -5.05 6.80 16.16
C ASP A 3 -4.55 6.29 14.81
N ARG A 4 -5.51 6.11 13.92
CA ARG A 4 -5.46 5.38 12.66
C ARG A 4 -4.19 5.72 11.84
N ILE A 5 -3.78 4.78 10.98
CA ILE A 5 -3.04 5.18 9.77
C ILE A 5 -3.91 6.23 9.05
N ASP A 6 -3.55 7.50 9.17
CA ASP A 6 -4.18 8.57 8.42
C ASP A 6 -3.58 8.53 7.02
N LEU A 7 -4.31 7.90 6.10
CA LEU A 7 -3.98 8.00 4.69
C LEU A 7 -4.18 9.43 4.21
N PHE A 8 -3.38 9.85 3.23
CA PHE A 8 -3.57 11.15 2.61
C PHE A 8 -4.82 11.14 1.72
N HIS A 9 -5.30 12.32 1.33
CA HIS A 9 -6.38 12.46 0.35
C HIS A 9 -5.88 12.08 -1.06
N LEU A 10 -6.77 11.60 -1.94
CA LEU A 10 -6.40 11.09 -3.28
C LEU A 10 -5.49 12.02 -4.11
N PRO A 11 -5.66 13.36 -4.11
CA PRO A 11 -4.75 14.28 -4.80
C PRO A 11 -3.27 14.20 -4.38
N PHE A 12 -2.96 13.76 -3.17
CA PHE A 12 -1.58 13.52 -2.73
C PHE A 12 -0.94 12.40 -3.57
N TYR A 13 -1.66 11.29 -3.73
CA TYR A 13 -1.20 10.10 -4.46
C TYR A 13 -1.06 10.31 -5.96
N LYS A 14 -1.66 11.38 -6.51
CA LYS A 14 -1.39 11.81 -7.89
C LYS A 14 0.03 12.33 -8.08
N LYS A 15 0.67 12.81 -7.01
CA LYS A 15 1.96 13.51 -7.04
C LYS A 15 3.07 12.70 -6.39
N GLU A 16 2.76 12.02 -5.29
CA GLU A 16 3.76 11.41 -4.43
C GLU A 16 3.24 10.10 -3.85
N ALA A 17 4.15 9.15 -3.61
CA ALA A 17 3.82 7.93 -2.89
C ALA A 17 3.98 8.14 -1.39
N PHE A 18 3.12 7.51 -0.60
CA PHE A 18 3.21 7.50 0.86
C PHE A 18 3.97 6.28 1.33
N THR A 19 4.85 6.45 2.33
CA THR A 19 5.45 5.34 3.07
C THR A 19 5.20 5.51 4.55
N GLY A 20 4.91 4.41 5.23
CA GLY A 20 4.67 4.40 6.65
C GLY A 20 5.03 3.07 7.28
N SER A 21 4.91 3.02 8.61
CA SER A 21 4.98 1.78 9.37
C SER A 21 3.90 1.77 10.43
N ASP A 22 3.41 0.57 10.72
CA ASP A 22 2.50 0.32 11.84
C ASP A 22 2.89 -1.00 12.51
N ARG A 23 3.17 -0.96 13.81
CA ARG A 23 3.28 -2.13 14.70
C ARG A 23 3.91 -3.39 14.06
N GLY A 24 5.14 -3.26 13.54
CA GLY A 24 5.91 -4.38 12.99
C GLY A 24 5.79 -4.60 11.48
N ILE A 25 4.92 -3.85 10.79
CA ILE A 25 4.86 -3.84 9.33
C ILE A 25 5.26 -2.47 8.78
N ARG A 26 5.84 -2.49 7.58
CA ARG A 26 6.06 -1.30 6.75
C ARG A 26 5.14 -1.37 5.57
N PHE A 27 4.75 -0.20 5.07
CA PHE A 27 3.90 -0.10 3.90
C PHE A 27 4.28 1.06 3.00
N TRP A 28 3.96 0.87 1.72
CA TRP A 28 4.12 1.83 0.64
C TRP A 28 2.79 1.91 -0.09
N ILE A 29 2.30 3.10 -0.36
CA ILE A 29 1.08 3.33 -1.14
C ILE A 29 1.40 4.35 -2.21
N GLY A 30 1.15 4.01 -3.47
CA GLY A 30 1.41 4.94 -4.56
C GLY A 30 0.58 4.62 -5.79
N LYS A 31 0.53 5.59 -6.71
CA LYS A 31 -0.12 5.42 -7.99
C LYS A 31 0.71 4.53 -8.90
N VAL A 32 0.08 3.53 -9.50
CA VAL A 32 0.66 2.74 -10.59
C VAL A 32 -0.25 2.84 -11.81
N THR A 33 0.34 3.06 -12.97
CA THR A 33 -0.37 3.07 -14.25
C THR A 33 -0.11 1.73 -14.93
N VAL A 34 -1.17 0.99 -15.23
CA VAL A 34 -1.11 -0.34 -15.86
C VAL A 34 -1.89 -0.29 -17.17
N GLY A 35 -1.29 -0.81 -18.23
CA GLY A 35 -1.87 -0.85 -19.58
C GLY A 35 -0.83 -0.49 -20.64
N GLU A 36 -1.21 -0.67 -21.91
CA GLU A 36 -0.38 -0.32 -23.07
C GLU A 36 -1.03 0.83 -23.84
N GLU A 37 -0.20 1.79 -24.25
CA GLU A 37 -0.55 2.93 -25.12
C GLU A 37 -1.86 3.66 -24.72
N GLU A 38 -2.96 3.41 -25.43
CA GLU A 38 -4.23 4.13 -25.30
C GLU A 38 -5.15 3.57 -24.19
N GLU A 39 -4.88 2.38 -23.65
CA GLU A 39 -5.69 1.75 -22.60
C GLU A 39 -4.99 1.74 -21.23
N THR A 40 -4.34 2.84 -20.88
CA THR A 40 -3.72 2.98 -19.56
C THR A 40 -4.77 3.29 -18.48
N ARG A 41 -4.66 2.60 -17.34
CA ARG A 41 -5.49 2.85 -16.16
C ARG A 41 -4.62 3.07 -14.93
N ASP A 42 -4.99 4.07 -14.14
CA ASP A 42 -4.36 4.37 -12.86
C ASP A 42 -5.00 3.54 -11.74
N TYR A 43 -4.15 2.96 -10.89
CA TYR A 43 -4.52 2.22 -9.70
C TYR A 43 -3.74 2.76 -8.49
N LEU A 44 -4.29 2.57 -7.30
CA LEU A 44 -3.55 2.71 -6.05
C LEU A 44 -2.97 1.34 -5.68
N ARG A 45 -1.65 1.24 -5.67
CA ARG A 45 -0.95 0.05 -5.18
C ARG A 45 -0.54 0.26 -3.74
N VAL A 46 -0.92 -0.66 -2.87
CA VAL A 46 -0.36 -0.80 -1.53
C VAL A 46 0.57 -2.00 -1.52
N THR A 47 1.73 -1.84 -0.90
CA THR A 47 2.65 -2.94 -0.65
C THR A 47 3.02 -2.95 0.83
N VAL A 48 2.96 -4.12 1.45
CA VAL A 48 3.34 -4.35 2.86
C VAL A 48 4.49 -5.34 2.96
N TRP A 49 5.34 -5.18 3.99
CA TRP A 49 6.46 -6.07 4.26
C TRP A 49 6.87 -6.02 5.75
N PRO A 50 7.55 -7.06 6.28
CA PRO A 50 7.92 -7.10 7.69
C PRO A 50 9.08 -6.15 8.02
N GLU A 51 9.07 -5.62 9.24
CA GLU A 51 10.27 -5.04 9.86
C GLU A 51 11.30 -6.14 10.19
N PRO A 52 12.61 -5.81 10.33
CA PRO A 52 13.24 -4.48 10.27
C PRO A 52 13.79 -4.10 8.90
N TYR A 53 13.67 -4.97 7.89
CA TYR A 53 14.38 -4.79 6.64
C TYR A 53 13.79 -3.63 5.80
N ALA A 54 14.69 -2.79 5.27
CA ALA A 54 14.32 -1.76 4.32
C ALA A 54 13.88 -2.42 3.00
N TRP A 55 12.98 -1.76 2.26
CA TRP A 55 12.42 -2.25 0.99
C TRP A 55 13.44 -2.89 0.03
N LYS A 56 14.66 -2.34 -0.05
CA LYS A 56 15.75 -2.84 -0.92
C LYS A 56 16.39 -4.15 -0.46
N HIS A 57 16.25 -4.49 0.83
CA HIS A 57 16.82 -5.68 1.46
C HIS A 57 15.77 -6.76 1.75
N THR A 58 14.48 -6.43 1.65
CA THR A 58 13.40 -7.41 1.73
C THR A 58 13.23 -8.10 0.38
N PRO A 59 13.33 -9.43 0.30
CA PRO A 59 13.01 -10.18 -0.92
C PRO A 59 11.60 -9.85 -1.40
N ASP A 60 11.41 -9.78 -2.72
CA ASP A 60 10.08 -9.47 -3.29
C ASP A 60 9.02 -10.51 -2.90
N GLU A 61 9.44 -11.74 -2.60
CA GLU A 61 8.57 -12.81 -2.07
C GLU A 61 7.95 -12.46 -0.69
N GLN A 62 8.58 -11.60 0.09
CA GLN A 62 8.06 -11.13 1.39
C GLN A 62 7.30 -9.81 1.27
N LYS A 63 7.16 -9.27 0.05
CA LYS A 63 6.39 -8.07 -0.24
C LYS A 63 5.05 -8.47 -0.80
N ILE A 64 3.99 -8.11 -0.09
CA ILE A 64 2.64 -8.37 -0.54
C ILE A 64 2.07 -7.09 -1.11
N SER A 65 1.82 -7.09 -2.41
CA SER A 65 1.23 -5.95 -3.11
C SER A 65 -0.20 -6.22 -3.50
N LYS A 66 -1.05 -5.20 -3.42
CA LYS A 66 -2.43 -5.25 -3.89
C LYS A 66 -2.80 -3.94 -4.54
N ASP A 67 -3.55 -4.04 -5.63
CA ASP A 67 -4.00 -2.89 -6.42
C ASP A 67 -5.48 -2.64 -6.18
N PHE A 68 -5.81 -1.37 -6.05
CA PHE A 68 -7.16 -0.85 -5.83
C PHE A 68 -7.46 0.23 -6.86
N ALA A 69 -8.74 0.54 -7.05
CA ALA A 69 -9.14 1.63 -7.93
C ALA A 69 -8.51 2.96 -7.48
N PHE A 70 -8.09 3.81 -8.42
CA PHE A 70 -7.61 5.15 -8.09
C PHE A 70 -8.78 6.10 -7.77
N SER A 71 -9.40 5.89 -6.60
CA SER A 71 -10.52 6.67 -6.08
C SER A 71 -10.45 6.83 -4.56
N GLU A 72 -11.33 7.64 -3.98
CA GLU A 72 -11.43 7.79 -2.52
C GLU A 72 -11.87 6.46 -1.87
N GLU A 73 -12.79 5.72 -2.50
CA GLU A 73 -13.22 4.39 -2.05
C GLU A 73 -12.06 3.40 -2.08
N GLY A 74 -11.18 3.49 -3.07
CA GLY A 74 -9.96 2.68 -3.14
C GLY A 74 -8.99 2.96 -1.98
N LEU A 75 -8.96 4.19 -1.45
CA LEU A 75 -8.18 4.51 -0.25
C LEU A 75 -8.79 3.89 1.01
N ASP A 76 -10.11 3.91 1.13
CA ASP A 76 -10.82 3.25 2.23
C ASP A 76 -10.57 1.73 2.20
N GLU A 77 -10.64 1.11 1.02
CA GLU A 77 -10.32 -0.31 0.85
C GLU A 77 -8.86 -0.64 1.19
N ILE A 78 -7.91 0.24 0.84
CA ILE A 78 -6.50 0.10 1.24
C ILE A 78 -6.35 0.16 2.75
N TYR A 79 -7.03 1.10 3.40
CA TYR A 79 -7.00 1.25 4.85
C TYR A 79 -7.51 -0.02 5.56
N GLU A 80 -8.67 -0.53 5.13
CA GLU A 80 -9.24 -1.76 5.67
C GLU A 80 -8.32 -2.97 5.43
N TRP A 81 -7.75 -3.08 4.23
CA TRP A 81 -6.85 -4.17 3.91
C TRP A 81 -5.54 -4.13 4.71
N LEU A 82 -4.97 -2.94 4.92
CA LEU A 82 -3.76 -2.73 5.73
C LEU A 82 -3.96 -3.20 7.17
N LEU A 83 -5.11 -2.87 7.77
CA LEU A 83 -5.42 -3.25 9.15
C LEU A 83 -5.89 -4.70 9.29
N GLY A 84 -6.44 -5.28 8.23
CA GLY A 84 -6.91 -6.65 8.16
C GLY A 84 -5.88 -7.59 7.54
N ASP A 85 -6.14 -7.99 6.30
CA ASP A 85 -5.46 -9.10 5.64
C ASP A 85 -3.98 -8.82 5.36
N GLY A 86 -3.63 -7.61 4.89
CA GLY A 86 -2.24 -7.26 4.59
C GLY A 86 -1.33 -7.41 5.80
N ARG A 87 -1.81 -7.00 6.98
CA ARG A 87 -1.11 -7.23 8.25
C ARG A 87 -1.01 -8.70 8.62
N LYS A 88 -2.12 -9.44 8.57
CA LYS A 88 -2.15 -10.86 8.95
C LYS A 88 -1.19 -11.68 8.11
N LEU A 89 -1.19 -11.47 6.80
CA LEU A 89 -0.32 -12.18 5.88
C LEU A 89 1.17 -11.98 6.20
N ILE A 90 1.58 -10.80 6.70
CA ILE A 90 2.96 -10.56 7.12
C ILE A 90 3.25 -11.14 8.52
N MET A 91 2.28 -11.12 9.43
CA MET A 91 2.44 -11.63 10.79
C MET A 91 2.38 -13.17 10.89
N GLU A 92 1.74 -13.83 9.94
CA GLU A 92 1.60 -15.29 9.86
C GLU A 92 2.63 -15.96 8.94
N SER A 93 3.49 -15.17 8.27
CA SER A 93 4.50 -15.65 7.31
C SER A 93 5.90 -15.80 7.88
#